data_AF-A0A9D1CS91-F1
#
_entry.id   AF-A0A9D1CS91-F1
#
_cell.length_a   1.000
_cell.length_b   1.000
_cell.length_c   1.000
_cell.angle_alpha   90.00
_cell.angle_beta   90.00
_cell.angle_gamma   90.00
#
_symmetry.space_group_name_H-M   'P 1'
#
loop_
_entity.id
_entity.type
_entity.pdbx_description
1 polymer ?
#
loop_
_entity_poly.entity_id
_entity_poly.type
_entity_poly.pdbx_seq_one_letter_code
_entity_poly.pdbx_strand_id
1 'polypeptide(L)'
;MDEFGDRLNEILSDPDMMSKISGFAESLFGGEGKDGGAKPGGGKRPQPAAEDEGFPDPALLTRIASLMRSQGEKREERALLEAMRPYLSEKRRVKMDRAMRIARLASIASVALGEFGKEGRDEQV
;
A
#
# COMPACT_ATOMS: atom_id res chain seq x y z
N MET A 1 17.82 0.06 22.99
CA MET A 1 17.08 0.81 21.97
C MET A 1 17.75 0.46 20.65
N ASP A 2 17.76 -0.84 20.28
CA ASP A 2 18.71 -1.39 19.29
C ASP A 2 18.07 -2.42 18.34
N GLU A 3 16.83 -2.83 18.61
CA GLU A 3 16.17 -3.93 17.88
C GLU A 3 15.91 -3.61 16.40
N PHE A 4 15.79 -2.32 16.03
CA PHE A 4 15.68 -1.91 14.64
C PHE A 4 17.03 -1.99 13.91
N GLY A 5 18.13 -1.64 14.59
CA GLY A 5 19.48 -1.73 14.05
C GLY A 5 19.93 -3.18 13.87
N ASP A 6 19.61 -4.03 14.85
CA ASP A 6 19.90 -5.46 14.81
C ASP A 6 19.17 -6.15 13.64
N ARG A 7 17.87 -5.85 13.44
CA ARG A 7 17.10 -6.35 12.29
C ARG A 7 17.60 -5.82 10.96
N LEU A 8 18.07 -4.57 10.90
CA LEU A 8 18.68 -4.02 9.69
C LEU A 8 19.99 -4.75 9.37
N ASN A 9 20.82 -4.99 10.38
CA ASN A 9 22.06 -5.74 10.23
C ASN A 9 21.79 -7.21 9.82
N GLU A 10 20.74 -7.83 10.35
CA GLU A 10 20.29 -9.16 9.97
C GLU A 10 19.84 -9.22 8.51
N ILE A 11 19.02 -8.26 8.06
CA ILE A 11 18.59 -8.13 6.66
C ILE A 11 19.76 -7.84 5.72
N LEU A 12 20.72 -7.03 6.15
CA LEU A 12 21.94 -6.71 5.40
C LEU A 12 22.94 -7.89 5.35
N SER A 13 22.93 -8.75 6.36
CA SER A 13 23.83 -9.91 6.46
C SER A 13 23.29 -11.15 5.75
N ASP A 14 21.99 -11.18 5.45
CA ASP A 14 21.33 -12.29 4.77
C ASP A 14 21.19 -12.01 3.25
N PRO A 15 21.98 -12.69 2.39
CA PRO A 15 21.91 -12.52 0.94
C PRO A 15 20.57 -12.97 0.32
N ASP A 16 19.83 -13.88 0.98
CA ASP A 16 18.53 -14.34 0.51
C ASP A 16 17.45 -13.28 0.76
N MET A 17 17.53 -12.57 1.90
CA MET A 17 16.64 -11.45 2.21
C MET A 17 16.85 -10.25 1.28
N MET A 18 18.11 -9.93 0.96
CA MET A 18 18.45 -8.93 -0.07
C MET A 18 17.87 -9.30 -1.45
N SER A 19 17.94 -10.57 -1.84
CA SER A 19 17.37 -11.06 -3.10
C SER A 19 15.85 -10.92 -3.14
N LYS A 20 15.17 -11.17 -2.02
CA LYS A 20 13.72 -10.94 -1.87
C LYS A 20 13.35 -9.46 -1.97
N ILE A 21 14.13 -8.57 -1.34
CA ILE A 21 13.92 -7.12 -1.41
C ILE A 21 14.14 -6.59 -2.83
N SER A 22 15.18 -7.05 -3.52
CA SER A 22 15.44 -6.66 -4.91
C SER A 22 14.35 -7.15 -5.86
N GLY A 23 13.87 -8.39 -5.71
CA GLY A 23 12.73 -8.90 -6.47
C GLY A 23 11.43 -8.12 -6.20
N PHE A 24 11.20 -7.73 -4.95
CA PHE A 24 10.06 -6.87 -4.59
C PHE A 24 10.19 -5.47 -5.21
N ALA A 25 11.36 -4.84 -5.08
CA ALA A 25 11.66 -3.54 -5.67
C ALA A 25 11.54 -3.58 -7.19
N GLU A 26 12.01 -4.65 -7.85
CA GLU A 26 11.88 -4.83 -9.30
C GLU A 26 10.43 -5.07 -9.72
N SER A 27 9.60 -5.74 -8.91
CA SER A 27 8.18 -5.91 -9.21
C SER A 27 7.37 -4.60 -9.08
N LEU A 28 7.71 -3.76 -8.10
CA LEU A 28 7.05 -2.48 -7.84
C LEU A 28 7.57 -1.38 -8.78
N PHE A 29 8.88 -1.27 -8.92
CA PHE A 29 9.56 -0.24 -9.71
C PHE A 29 9.68 -0.62 -11.19
N GLY A 30 9.78 -1.92 -11.51
CA GLY A 30 9.73 -2.44 -12.88
C GLY A 30 8.30 -2.59 -13.41
N GLY A 31 7.28 -2.52 -12.54
CA GLY A 31 5.87 -2.43 -12.93
C GLY A 31 5.42 -1.00 -13.28
N GLU A 32 6.14 0.03 -12.84
CA GLU A 32 5.74 1.45 -13.01
C GLU A 32 6.51 2.15 -14.15
N GLY A 33 6.87 1.40 -15.20
CA GLY A 33 7.69 1.92 -16.30
C GLY A 33 7.36 1.40 -17.70
N LYS A 34 6.21 0.76 -17.92
CA LYS A 34 5.90 0.24 -19.27
C LYS A 34 4.42 0.07 -19.60
N ASP A 35 3.66 1.16 -19.51
CA ASP A 35 2.54 1.36 -20.43
C ASP A 35 3.11 1.83 -21.78
N GLY A 36 3.22 0.90 -22.73
CA GLY A 36 3.55 1.25 -24.11
C GLY A 36 4.26 0.13 -24.88
N GLY A 37 3.47 -0.67 -25.61
CA GLY A 37 3.96 -1.32 -26.83
C GLY A 37 4.11 -2.83 -26.77
N ALA A 38 3.35 -3.48 -27.65
CA ALA A 38 3.35 -4.92 -27.90
C ALA A 38 4.74 -5.52 -28.23
N LYS A 39 5.03 -6.69 -27.66
CA LYS A 39 5.53 -7.87 -28.39
C LYS A 39 5.51 -9.13 -27.51
N PRO A 40 4.91 -10.25 -27.96
CA PRO A 40 5.16 -11.56 -27.38
C PRO A 40 6.45 -12.10 -28.03
N GLY A 41 7.57 -12.03 -27.32
CA GLY A 41 8.87 -12.47 -27.80
C GLY A 41 9.53 -13.38 -26.77
N GLY A 42 9.67 -14.65 -27.14
CA GLY A 42 10.12 -15.73 -26.27
C GLY A 42 11.48 -15.50 -25.60
N GLY A 43 11.51 -15.80 -24.32
CA GLY A 43 12.70 -16.08 -23.52
C GLY A 43 12.20 -16.97 -22.39
N LYS A 44 12.77 -18.18 -22.27
CA LYS A 44 12.40 -19.23 -21.31
C LYS A 44 11.94 -18.63 -19.98
N ARG A 45 10.63 -18.70 -19.73
CA ARG A 45 10.07 -18.56 -18.38
C ARG A 45 10.49 -19.85 -17.66
N PRO A 46 11.37 -19.82 -16.63
CA PRO A 46 11.30 -20.88 -15.65
C PRO A 46 9.90 -20.74 -15.06
N GLN A 47 9.03 -21.70 -15.33
CA GLN A 47 7.85 -21.85 -14.51
C GLN A 47 8.41 -22.22 -13.15
N PRO A 48 8.30 -21.39 -12.10
CA PRO A 48 8.51 -21.91 -10.77
C PRO A 48 7.37 -22.91 -10.59
N ALA A 49 7.74 -24.17 -10.38
CA ALA A 49 6.87 -25.06 -9.65
C ALA A 49 6.41 -24.30 -8.40
N ALA A 50 5.12 -24.42 -8.09
CA ALA A 50 4.52 -23.80 -6.93
C ALA A 50 5.31 -24.21 -5.67
N GLU A 51 6.18 -23.32 -5.23
CA GLU A 51 6.79 -23.31 -3.91
C GLU A 51 6.52 -21.90 -3.36
N ASP A 52 5.62 -21.92 -2.39
CA ASP A 52 4.74 -20.88 -1.91
C ASP A 52 5.41 -20.01 -0.82
N GLU A 53 6.54 -19.35 -1.11
CA GLU A 53 7.21 -18.52 -0.07
C GLU A 53 7.94 -17.28 -0.63
N GLY A 54 7.28 -16.44 -1.44
CA GLY A 54 7.93 -15.17 -1.83
C GLY A 54 7.17 -14.22 -2.73
N PHE A 55 6.08 -14.66 -3.37
CA PHE A 55 5.15 -13.72 -3.95
C PHE A 55 4.21 -13.23 -2.84
N PRO A 56 4.05 -11.91 -2.63
CA PRO A 56 2.99 -11.42 -1.76
C PRO A 56 1.67 -12.01 -2.27
N ASP A 57 0.90 -12.61 -1.36
CA ASP A 57 -0.38 -13.24 -1.65
C ASP A 57 -1.17 -12.32 -2.62
N PRO A 58 -1.67 -12.83 -3.75
CA PRO A 58 -2.48 -12.03 -4.68
C PRO A 58 -3.65 -11.32 -3.98
N ALA A 59 -4.18 -11.86 -2.88
CA ALA A 59 -5.16 -11.18 -2.04
C ALA A 59 -4.57 -9.96 -1.30
N LEU A 60 -3.33 -10.03 -0.81
CA LEU A 60 -2.62 -8.89 -0.23
C LEU A 60 -2.31 -7.82 -1.28
N LEU A 61 -1.86 -8.21 -2.47
CA LEU A 61 -1.59 -7.29 -3.57
C LEU A 61 -2.85 -6.53 -4.01
N THR A 62 -3.96 -7.24 -4.19
CA THR A 62 -5.25 -6.60 -4.54
C THR A 62 -5.75 -5.69 -3.43
N ARG A 63 -5.52 -6.05 -2.16
CA ARG A 63 -5.86 -5.22 -1.01
C ARG A 63 -5.03 -3.94 -0.96
N ILE A 64 -3.71 -4.04 -1.12
CA ILE A 64 -2.80 -2.88 -1.20
C ILE A 64 -3.18 -1.98 -2.38
N ALA A 65 -3.46 -2.56 -3.55
CA ALA A 65 -3.88 -1.81 -4.73
C ALA A 65 -5.21 -1.07 -4.49
N SER A 66 -6.18 -1.70 -3.82
CA SER A 66 -7.44 -1.04 -3.45
C SER A 66 -7.24 0.09 -2.42
N LEU A 67 -6.32 -0.10 -1.47
CA LEU A 67 -5.96 0.91 -0.49
C LEU A 67 -5.29 2.11 -1.15
N MET A 68 -4.31 1.91 -2.05
CA MET A 68 -3.68 2.98 -2.83
C MET A 68 -4.70 3.77 -3.64
N ARG A 69 -5.63 3.08 -4.31
CA ARG A 69 -6.70 3.72 -5.09
C ARG A 69 -7.61 4.59 -4.21
N SER A 70 -8.04 4.05 -3.06
CA SER A 70 -8.85 4.80 -2.09
C SER A 70 -8.11 5.97 -1.45
N GLN A 71 -6.79 5.89 -1.32
CA GLN A 71 -5.97 7.00 -0.83
C GLN A 71 -5.89 8.13 -1.86
N GLY A 72 -5.84 7.79 -3.15
CA GLY A 72 -5.91 8.75 -4.26
C GLY A 72 -7.21 9.57 -4.20
N GLU A 73 -8.36 8.91 -4.12
CA GLU A 73 -9.67 9.57 -4.02
C GLU A 73 -9.75 10.49 -2.79
N LYS A 74 -9.33 10.01 -1.62
CA LYS A 74 -9.28 10.83 -0.39
C LYS A 74 -8.35 12.04 -0.52
N ARG A 75 -7.31 11.97 -1.35
CA ARG A 75 -6.39 13.08 -1.60
C ARG A 75 -7.05 14.14 -2.47
N GLU A 76 -7.79 13.74 -3.49
CA GLU A 76 -8.57 14.63 -4.35
C GLU A 76 -9.69 15.33 -3.57
N GLU A 77 -10.46 14.58 -2.77
CA GLU A 77 -11.49 15.15 -1.89
C GLU A 77 -10.90 16.18 -0.91
N ARG A 78 -9.72 15.90 -0.35
CA ARG A 78 -9.01 16.86 0.51
C ARG A 78 -8.56 18.09 -0.25
N ALA A 79 -8.01 17.92 -1.45
CA ALA A 79 -7.59 19.04 -2.28
C ALA A 79 -8.77 19.97 -2.61
N LEU A 80 -9.95 19.41 -2.87
CA LEU A 80 -11.19 20.17 -3.06
C LEU A 80 -11.55 20.97 -1.80
N LEU A 81 -11.55 20.32 -0.62
CA LEU A 81 -11.84 21.00 0.65
C LEU A 81 -10.82 22.10 0.96
N GLU A 82 -9.54 21.88 0.66
CA GLU A 82 -8.51 22.88 0.82
C GLU A 82 -8.67 24.07 -0.14
N ALA A 83 -9.09 23.81 -1.39
CA ALA A 83 -9.44 24.87 -2.34
C ALA A 83 -10.64 25.71 -1.89
N MET A 84 -11.48 25.21 -0.98
CA MET A 84 -12.55 25.99 -0.36
C MET A 84 -12.07 26.91 0.77
N ARG A 85 -10.87 26.71 1.35
CA ARG A 85 -10.32 27.56 2.43
C ARG A 85 -10.47 29.07 2.19
N PRO A 86 -10.10 29.65 1.03
CA PRO A 86 -10.21 31.09 0.78
C PRO A 86 -11.66 31.61 0.84
N TYR A 87 -12.65 30.76 0.58
CA TYR A 87 -14.08 31.12 0.56
C TYR A 87 -14.78 30.86 1.91
N LEU A 88 -14.09 30.28 2.89
CA LEU A 88 -14.65 29.97 4.20
C LEU A 88 -14.33 31.07 5.22
N SER A 89 -15.29 31.36 6.10
CA SER A 89 -15.05 32.22 7.26
C SER A 89 -14.11 31.53 8.26
N GLU A 90 -13.44 32.31 9.10
CA GLU A 90 -12.44 31.80 10.05
C GLU A 90 -12.99 30.67 10.95
N LYS A 91 -14.21 30.85 11.48
CA LYS A 91 -14.92 29.82 12.24
C LYS A 91 -15.17 28.53 11.43
N ARG A 92 -15.42 28.63 10.12
CA ARG A 92 -15.62 27.47 9.23
C ARG A 92 -14.30 26.78 8.89
N ARG A 93 -13.21 27.53 8.70
CA ARG A 93 -11.86 26.97 8.48
C ARG A 93 -11.43 26.07 9.64
N VAL A 94 -11.56 26.56 10.88
CA VAL A 94 -11.19 25.79 12.09
C VAL A 94 -11.98 24.48 12.20
N LYS A 95 -13.29 24.49 11.91
CA LYS A 95 -14.11 23.28 11.92
C LYS A 95 -13.67 22.28 10.84
N MET A 96 -13.41 22.77 9.64
CA MET A 96 -12.95 21.96 8.52
C MET A 96 -11.59 21.33 8.81
N ASP A 97 -10.62 22.10 9.31
CA ASP A 97 -9.29 21.57 9.66
C ASP A 97 -9.37 20.50 10.76
N ARG A 98 -10.25 20.68 11.74
CA ARG A 98 -10.51 19.66 12.78
C ARG A 98 -11.13 18.40 12.17
N ALA A 99 -12.11 18.55 11.29
CA ALA A 99 -12.73 17.43 10.59
C ALA A 99 -11.71 16.66 9.73
N MET A 100 -10.84 17.36 9.00
CA MET A 100 -9.78 16.73 8.20
C MET A 100 -8.80 15.92 9.05
N ARG A 101 -8.45 16.39 10.25
CA ARG A 101 -7.61 15.62 11.19
C ARG A 101 -8.33 14.37 11.69
N ILE A 102 -9.60 14.49 12.07
CA ILE A 102 -10.41 13.35 12.51
C ILE A 102 -10.54 12.33 11.37
N ALA A 103 -10.78 12.77 10.14
CA ALA A 103 -10.85 11.90 8.97
C ALA A 103 -9.52 11.18 8.66
N ARG A 104 -8.38 11.85 8.87
CA ARG A 104 -7.04 11.20 8.77
C ARG A 104 -6.90 10.08 9.79
N LEU A 105 -7.22 10.37 11.05
CA LEU A 105 -7.16 9.39 12.14
C LEU A 105 -8.12 8.23 11.90
N ALA A 106 -9.36 8.51 11.49
CA ALA A 106 -10.37 7.51 11.16
C ALA A 106 -9.95 6.65 9.97
N SER A 107 -9.32 7.23 8.93
CA SER A 107 -8.83 6.45 7.80
C SER A 107 -7.70 5.50 8.21
N ILE A 108 -6.79 5.91 9.09
CA ILE A 108 -5.72 5.03 9.59
C ILE A 108 -6.33 3.94 10.47
N ALA A 109 -7.25 4.29 11.37
CA ALA A 109 -7.96 3.34 12.22
C ALA A 109 -8.79 2.34 11.38
N SER A 110 -9.41 2.78 10.28
CA SER A 110 -10.15 1.90 9.37
C SER A 110 -9.24 0.93 8.62
N VAL A 111 -8.01 1.32 8.28
CA VAL A 111 -7.02 0.42 7.67
C VAL A 111 -6.57 -0.60 8.72
N ALA A 112 -6.18 -0.14 9.91
CA ALA A 112 -5.76 -1.01 11.00
C ALA A 112 -6.87 -1.97 11.47
N LEU A 113 -8.11 -1.51 11.64
CA LEU A 113 -9.22 -2.35 12.05
C LEU A 113 -9.72 -3.25 10.92
N GLY A 114 -9.62 -2.80 9.66
CA GLY A 114 -9.88 -3.64 8.51
C GLY A 114 -8.96 -4.86 8.48
N GLU A 115 -7.70 -4.72 8.90
CA GLU A 115 -6.74 -5.82 9.03
C GLU A 115 -7.23 -6.86 10.07
N PHE A 116 -7.76 -6.42 11.22
CA PHE A 116 -8.28 -7.31 12.28
C PHE A 116 -9.72 -7.84 12.08
N GLY A 117 -10.49 -7.27 11.13
CA GLY A 117 -11.93 -7.54 10.99
C GLY A 117 -12.34 -8.57 9.92
N LYS A 118 -11.37 -9.27 9.29
CA LYS A 118 -11.63 -10.27 8.25
C LYS A 118 -11.40 -11.73 8.67
N GLU A 119 -10.91 -11.99 9.87
CA GLU A 119 -10.61 -13.35 10.36
C GLU A 119 -11.81 -14.05 11.05
N GLY A 120 -13.02 -13.48 10.96
CA GLY A 120 -14.22 -14.02 11.63
C GLY A 120 -15.47 -14.09 10.75
N ARG A 121 -15.33 -14.13 9.41
CA ARG A 121 -16.48 -14.16 8.50
C ARG A 121 -16.53 -15.32 7.51
N ASP A 122 -15.66 -16.32 7.66
CA ASP A 122 -15.64 -17.53 6.82
C ASP A 122 -16.12 -18.79 7.58
N GLU A 123 -17.08 -18.64 8.50
CA GLU A 123 -17.78 -19.78 9.11
C GLU A 123 -19.28 -19.52 9.15
N GLN A 124 -19.92 -19.62 7.97
CA GLN A 124 -21.31 -20.05 7.75
C GLN A 124 -21.73 -19.72 6.31
N VAL A 125 -21.55 -20.67 5.38
CA VAL A 125 -22.58 -21.11 4.40
C VAL A 125 -22.33 -22.59 4.12
#